data_AF-A0A7W0QM14-F1
#
_entry.id   AF-A0A7W0QM14-F1
#
_cell.length_a   1.000
_cell.length_b   1.000
_cell.length_c   1.000
_cell.angle_alpha   90.00
_cell.angle_beta   90.00
_cell.angle_gamma   90.00
#
_symmetry.space_group_name_H-M   'P 1'
#
loop_
_entity.id
_entity.type
_entity.pdbx_description
1 polymer ?
#
loop_
_entity_poly.entity_id
_entity_poly.type
_entity_poly.pdbx_seq_one_letter_code
_entity_poly.pdbx_strand_id
1 'polypeptide(L)'
;QSQIVADTLGVPYDWVTYDNSNTDSSPVCTGTFASRATFVAGMAVKKAAESARTKLLEIAGKELEIDPSDLEVVDGEVIAKGAPQKKISVPDVAVAATWTHGELITGTGAHLNPYAPIVDAETGRVEIPPHAAISYAACAAEVEVDDETGEVRVTRLVQCYDVGKAINPTLVEGQIEGGAVQGLGLGVLENCYPYYPSVENRGGQFGSYLAPGMEDLPQVDTLIIENPSVGGPYGAKGIGEMANNPQPPAIAAAVYDAIGVWVTELPITPERVLRALDAKAEPTRKGKTVIFDEELSVNAVSGGGMRFQVPV
;
A
#
# COMPACT_ATOMS: atom_id res chain seq x y z
N GLN A 1 -10.26 3.40 -8.37
CA GLN A 1 -10.83 4.74 -8.67
C GLN A 1 -12.31 4.64 -9.03
N SER A 2 -12.71 3.76 -9.94
CA SER A 2 -14.12 3.57 -10.31
C SER A 2 -15.05 3.26 -9.12
N GLN A 3 -14.63 2.38 -8.19
CA GLN A 3 -15.38 2.12 -6.95
C GLN A 3 -15.62 3.40 -6.13
N ILE A 4 -14.59 4.25 -5.97
CA ILE A 4 -14.71 5.53 -5.26
C ILE A 4 -15.71 6.46 -5.95
N VAL A 5 -15.70 6.51 -7.29
CA VAL A 5 -16.63 7.35 -8.06
C VAL A 5 -18.06 6.82 -7.94
N ALA A 6 -18.26 5.51 -8.12
CA ALA A 6 -19.57 4.87 -8.01
C ALA A 6 -20.20 5.10 -6.63
N ASP A 7 -19.44 4.83 -5.56
CA ASP A 7 -19.87 5.01 -4.18
C ASP A 7 -20.13 6.49 -3.85
N THR A 8 -19.27 7.40 -4.32
CA THR A 8 -19.47 8.84 -4.10
C THR A 8 -20.72 9.34 -4.80
N LEU A 9 -20.95 8.96 -6.07
CA LEU A 9 -22.13 9.37 -6.82
C LEU A 9 -23.40 8.67 -6.34
N GLY A 10 -23.30 7.47 -5.75
CA GLY A 10 -24.43 6.64 -5.36
C GLY A 10 -25.03 5.87 -6.55
N VAL A 11 -24.22 5.51 -7.55
CA VAL A 11 -24.64 4.82 -8.77
C VAL A 11 -24.06 3.40 -8.86
N PRO A 12 -24.65 2.48 -9.64
CA PRO A 12 -24.06 1.16 -9.87
C PRO A 12 -22.63 1.25 -10.42
N TYR A 13 -21.75 0.35 -9.96
CA TYR A 13 -20.35 0.30 -10.39
C TYR A 13 -20.20 0.22 -11.92
N ASP A 14 -21.04 -0.60 -12.58
CA ASP A 14 -20.99 -0.84 -14.03
C ASP A 14 -21.39 0.38 -14.87
N TRP A 15 -21.91 1.45 -14.26
CA TRP A 15 -22.19 2.71 -14.95
C TRP A 15 -20.94 3.59 -15.08
N VAL A 16 -19.87 3.28 -14.34
CA VAL A 16 -18.65 4.08 -14.32
C VAL A 16 -17.66 3.55 -15.36
N THR A 17 -17.43 4.35 -16.40
CA THR A 17 -16.32 4.12 -17.35
C THR A 17 -15.08 4.89 -16.91
N TYR A 18 -13.92 4.26 -17.01
CA TYR A 18 -12.63 4.86 -16.64
C TYR A 18 -11.72 4.95 -17.87
N ASP A 19 -11.21 6.15 -18.15
CA ASP A 19 -10.20 6.39 -19.17
C ASP A 19 -8.96 7.02 -18.54
N ASN A 20 -7.81 6.41 -18.83
CA ASN A 20 -6.47 6.89 -18.46
C ASN A 20 -5.47 6.51 -19.57
N SER A 21 -5.93 6.54 -20.82
CA SER A 21 -5.18 6.02 -21.97
C SER A 21 -4.16 7.01 -22.53
N ASN A 22 -4.36 8.32 -22.36
CA ASN A 22 -3.49 9.35 -22.94
C ASN A 22 -3.53 10.68 -22.18
N THR A 23 -2.52 11.52 -22.40
CA THR A 23 -2.37 12.85 -21.78
C THR A 23 -3.25 13.94 -22.40
N ASP A 24 -3.84 13.71 -23.58
CA ASP A 24 -4.73 14.69 -24.23
C ASP A 24 -6.12 14.73 -23.57
N SER A 25 -6.54 13.62 -22.95
CA SER A 25 -7.83 13.45 -22.27
C SER A 25 -7.73 13.37 -20.75
N SER A 26 -6.56 12.98 -20.22
CA SER A 26 -6.35 12.80 -18.78
C SER A 26 -5.78 14.06 -18.13
N PRO A 27 -6.27 14.47 -16.94
CA PRO A 27 -5.65 15.55 -16.17
C PRO A 27 -4.19 15.26 -15.81
N VAL A 28 -3.44 16.32 -15.49
CA VAL A 28 -2.04 16.21 -15.03
C VAL A 28 -1.95 15.27 -13.83
N CYS A 29 -1.13 14.22 -13.98
CA CYS A 29 -0.76 13.30 -12.91
C CYS A 29 0.75 13.35 -12.69
N THR A 30 1.19 13.46 -11.44
CA THR A 30 2.63 13.51 -11.13
C THR A 30 3.29 12.13 -11.10
N GLY A 31 2.55 11.04 -11.36
CA GLY A 31 3.07 9.67 -11.49
C GLY A 31 2.56 8.68 -10.44
N THR A 32 2.74 7.40 -10.76
CA THR A 32 2.39 6.22 -9.93
C THR A 32 3.64 5.66 -9.25
N PHE A 33 3.93 6.17 -8.06
CA PHE A 33 5.04 5.76 -7.19
C PHE A 33 4.70 6.12 -5.72
N ALA A 34 5.54 5.75 -4.74
CA ALA A 34 5.35 6.09 -3.33
C ALA A 34 3.98 5.63 -2.76
N SER A 35 3.43 4.55 -3.32
CA SER A 35 2.13 3.96 -2.94
C SER A 35 0.97 4.97 -2.92
N ARG A 36 1.11 6.08 -3.67
CA ARG A 36 0.27 7.28 -3.48
C ARG A 36 -1.02 7.28 -4.26
N ALA A 37 -1.17 6.42 -5.27
CA ALA A 37 -2.27 6.50 -6.24
C ALA A 37 -3.64 6.39 -5.56
N THR A 38 -3.83 5.43 -4.65
CA THR A 38 -5.07 5.29 -3.87
C THR A 38 -5.36 6.53 -3.03
N PHE A 39 -4.34 7.12 -2.40
CA PHE A 39 -4.53 8.28 -1.54
C PHE A 39 -4.80 9.55 -2.35
N VAL A 40 -3.86 9.92 -3.24
CA VAL A 40 -3.87 11.19 -3.96
C VAL A 40 -4.90 11.18 -5.08
N ALA A 41 -4.79 10.24 -6.02
CA ALA A 41 -5.71 10.17 -7.15
C ALA A 41 -7.11 9.72 -6.68
N GLY A 42 -7.19 8.83 -5.69
CA GLY A 42 -8.46 8.47 -5.06
C GLY A 42 -9.17 9.66 -4.41
N MET A 43 -8.46 10.53 -3.69
CA MET A 43 -9.05 11.78 -3.17
C MET A 43 -9.44 12.75 -4.29
N ALA A 44 -8.65 12.85 -5.36
CA ALA A 44 -8.96 13.72 -6.49
C ALA A 44 -10.27 13.30 -7.17
N VAL A 45 -10.45 11.99 -7.45
CA VAL A 45 -11.69 11.48 -8.06
C VAL A 45 -12.87 11.54 -7.11
N LYS A 46 -12.66 11.35 -5.79
CA LYS A 46 -13.71 11.57 -4.78
C LYS A 46 -14.23 13.00 -4.82
N LYS A 47 -13.34 14.00 -4.80
CA LYS A 47 -13.72 15.41 -4.90
C LYS A 47 -14.43 15.74 -6.21
N ALA A 48 -13.96 15.17 -7.33
CA ALA A 48 -14.61 15.35 -8.62
C ALA A 48 -16.03 14.77 -8.63
N ALA A 49 -16.21 13.57 -8.06
CA ALA A 49 -17.51 12.94 -7.93
C ALA A 49 -18.43 13.70 -6.95
N GLU A 50 -17.93 14.24 -5.84
CA GLU A 50 -18.70 15.10 -4.91
C GLU A 50 -19.19 16.39 -5.61
N SER A 51 -18.33 16.99 -6.44
CA SER A 51 -18.67 18.17 -7.25
C SER A 51 -19.80 17.85 -8.25
N ALA A 52 -19.68 16.73 -8.98
CA ALA A 52 -20.71 16.26 -9.90
C ALA A 52 -22.01 15.90 -9.18
N ARG A 53 -21.92 15.25 -8.00
CA ARG A 53 -23.09 14.88 -7.18
C ARG A 53 -23.85 16.11 -6.70
N THR A 54 -23.16 17.17 -6.31
CA THR A 54 -23.79 18.44 -5.93
C THR A 54 -24.67 18.97 -7.06
N LYS A 55 -24.15 19.00 -8.30
CA LYS A 55 -24.92 19.41 -9.48
C LYS A 55 -26.09 18.49 -9.79
N LEU A 56 -25.89 17.19 -9.66
CA LEU A 56 -26.94 16.20 -9.83
C LEU A 56 -28.10 16.41 -8.84
N LEU A 57 -27.79 16.65 -7.55
CA LEU A 57 -28.81 16.93 -6.53
C LEU A 57 -29.51 18.29 -6.71
N GLU A 58 -28.79 19.31 -7.19
CA GLU A 58 -29.38 20.61 -7.53
C GLU A 58 -30.45 20.48 -8.64
N ILE A 59 -30.16 19.71 -9.70
CA ILE A 59 -31.13 19.46 -10.78
C ILE A 59 -32.30 18.61 -10.29
N ALA A 60 -32.02 17.52 -9.54
CA ALA A 60 -33.07 16.70 -8.97
C ALA A 60 -34.00 17.48 -8.03
N GLY A 61 -33.45 18.43 -7.26
CA GLY A 61 -34.23 19.31 -6.41
C GLY A 61 -35.20 20.21 -7.18
N LYS A 62 -34.82 20.67 -8.38
CA LYS A 62 -35.71 21.41 -9.27
C LYS A 62 -36.86 20.53 -9.79
N GLU A 63 -36.56 19.29 -10.18
CA GLU A 63 -37.56 18.36 -10.72
C GLU A 63 -38.55 17.86 -9.65
N LEU A 64 -38.06 17.63 -8.43
CA LEU A 64 -38.89 17.11 -7.33
C LEU A 64 -39.53 18.22 -6.48
N GLU A 65 -39.13 19.47 -6.68
CA GLU A 65 -39.44 20.62 -5.81
C GLU A 65 -39.04 20.36 -4.34
N ILE A 66 -37.83 19.82 -4.14
CA ILE A 66 -37.25 19.47 -2.84
C ILE A 66 -35.88 20.13 -2.70
N ASP A 67 -35.56 20.59 -1.49
CA ASP A 67 -34.22 21.12 -1.22
C ASP A 67 -33.14 20.04 -1.48
N PRO A 68 -32.07 20.32 -2.24
CA PRO A 68 -31.02 19.33 -2.52
C PRO A 68 -30.39 18.70 -1.27
N SER A 69 -30.39 19.41 -0.14
CA SER A 69 -29.89 18.88 1.14
C SER A 69 -30.78 17.81 1.75
N ASP A 70 -32.06 17.75 1.36
CA ASP A 70 -33.04 16.72 1.73
C ASP A 70 -33.09 15.57 0.72
N LEU A 71 -32.20 15.55 -0.27
CA LEU A 71 -32.06 14.48 -1.24
C LEU A 71 -30.83 13.61 -0.98
N GLU A 72 -30.89 12.37 -1.41
CA GLU A 72 -29.75 11.46 -1.47
C GLU A 72 -29.82 10.59 -2.73
N VAL A 73 -28.65 10.14 -3.20
CA VAL A 73 -28.56 9.19 -4.32
C VAL A 73 -28.27 7.81 -3.76
N VAL A 74 -29.12 6.83 -4.11
CA VAL A 74 -29.01 5.43 -3.71
C VAL A 74 -29.28 4.56 -4.93
N ASP A 75 -28.30 3.73 -5.30
CA ASP A 75 -28.40 2.76 -6.41
C ASP A 75 -28.91 3.35 -7.74
N GLY A 76 -28.41 4.54 -8.10
CA GLY A 76 -28.79 5.22 -9.34
C GLY A 76 -30.13 5.96 -9.28
N GLU A 77 -30.77 6.06 -8.12
CA GLU A 77 -32.00 6.82 -7.90
C GLU A 77 -31.74 7.99 -6.95
N VAL A 78 -32.25 9.18 -7.28
CA VAL A 78 -32.30 10.30 -6.35
C VAL A 78 -33.60 10.23 -5.57
N ILE A 79 -33.52 10.08 -4.25
CA ILE A 79 -34.67 9.91 -3.35
C ILE A 79 -34.73 11.03 -2.31
N ALA A 80 -35.94 11.39 -1.89
CA ALA A 80 -36.14 12.29 -0.77
C ALA A 80 -35.93 11.58 0.58
N LYS A 81 -35.13 12.18 1.46
CA LYS A 81 -34.90 11.68 2.82
C LYS A 81 -36.23 11.64 3.58
N GLY A 82 -36.61 10.47 4.07
CA GLY A 82 -37.86 10.26 4.80
C GLY A 82 -39.12 10.14 3.93
N ALA A 83 -39.01 10.29 2.60
CA ALA A 83 -40.11 10.05 1.66
C ALA A 83 -39.62 9.30 0.41
N PRO A 84 -39.18 8.03 0.51
CA PRO A 84 -38.54 7.29 -0.58
C PRO A 84 -39.39 7.13 -1.86
N GLN A 85 -40.71 7.30 -1.75
CA GLN A 85 -41.63 7.31 -2.88
C GLN A 85 -41.48 8.56 -3.78
N LYS A 86 -40.92 9.66 -3.26
CA LYS A 86 -40.56 10.84 -4.03
C LYS A 86 -39.14 10.66 -4.54
N LYS A 87 -39.05 10.26 -5.80
CA LYS A 87 -37.77 9.91 -6.42
C LYS A 87 -37.75 10.17 -7.91
N ILE A 88 -36.55 10.29 -8.46
CA ILE A 88 -36.26 10.43 -9.87
C ILE A 88 -34.97 9.65 -10.19
N SER A 89 -34.92 8.98 -11.34
CA SER A 89 -33.73 8.21 -11.71
C SER A 89 -32.58 9.16 -12.09
N VAL A 90 -31.33 8.77 -11.82
CA VAL A 90 -30.15 9.54 -12.25
C VAL A 90 -30.12 9.80 -13.77
N PRO A 91 -30.50 8.84 -14.65
CA PRO A 91 -30.65 9.12 -16.08
C PRO A 91 -31.70 10.20 -16.39
N ASP A 92 -32.85 10.19 -15.72
CA ASP A 92 -33.89 11.23 -15.92
C ASP A 92 -33.41 12.60 -15.44
N VAL A 93 -32.66 12.66 -14.32
CA VAL A 93 -32.01 13.89 -13.85
C VAL A 93 -31.01 14.41 -14.89
N ALA A 94 -30.22 13.53 -15.51
CA ALA A 94 -29.26 13.92 -16.55
C ALA A 94 -29.94 14.44 -17.83
N VAL A 95 -31.07 13.83 -18.21
CA VAL A 95 -31.93 14.30 -19.31
C VAL A 95 -32.51 15.68 -18.98
N ALA A 96 -33.09 15.85 -17.79
CA ALA A 96 -33.64 17.12 -17.34
C ALA A 96 -32.58 18.23 -17.29
N ALA A 97 -31.37 17.91 -16.77
CA ALA A 97 -30.26 18.85 -16.75
C ALA A 97 -30.02 19.45 -18.14
N THR A 98 -29.88 18.58 -19.15
CA THR A 98 -29.53 18.99 -20.51
C THR A 98 -30.69 19.70 -21.23
N TRP A 99 -31.88 19.11 -21.19
CA TRP A 99 -32.98 19.47 -22.08
C TRP A 99 -34.03 20.39 -21.45
N THR A 100 -34.16 20.36 -20.12
CA THR A 100 -35.07 21.24 -19.38
C THR A 100 -34.34 22.47 -18.86
N HIS A 101 -33.17 22.28 -18.24
CA HIS A 101 -32.45 23.36 -17.54
C HIS A 101 -31.29 23.97 -18.34
N GLY A 102 -30.86 23.33 -19.44
CA GLY A 102 -29.73 23.80 -20.24
C GLY A 102 -28.39 23.75 -19.48
N GLU A 103 -28.26 22.83 -18.54
CA GLU A 103 -27.10 22.62 -17.67
C GLU A 103 -26.42 21.27 -17.96
N LEU A 104 -25.17 21.12 -17.52
CA LEU A 104 -24.43 19.87 -17.62
C LEU A 104 -23.96 19.42 -16.23
N ILE A 105 -24.17 18.13 -15.93
CA ILE A 105 -23.64 17.51 -14.72
C ILE A 105 -22.15 17.20 -14.96
N THR A 106 -21.30 18.07 -14.46
CA THR A 106 -19.84 17.93 -14.53
C THR A 106 -19.22 18.19 -13.17
N GLY A 107 -18.07 17.56 -12.90
CA GLY A 107 -17.36 17.72 -11.65
C GLY A 107 -15.85 17.63 -11.86
N THR A 108 -15.11 18.43 -11.11
CA THR A 108 -13.65 18.44 -11.14
C THR A 108 -13.10 18.37 -9.72
N GLY A 109 -11.91 17.79 -9.58
CA GLY A 109 -11.28 17.57 -8.28
C GLY A 109 -9.78 17.44 -8.42
N ALA A 110 -9.05 18.04 -7.48
CA ALA A 110 -7.61 17.93 -7.36
C ALA A 110 -7.21 17.68 -5.90
N HIS A 111 -6.13 16.92 -5.72
CA HIS A 111 -5.57 16.66 -4.41
C HIS A 111 -4.06 16.47 -4.55
N LEU A 112 -3.30 17.21 -3.75
CA LEU A 112 -1.86 17.07 -3.57
C LEU A 112 -1.54 17.47 -2.13
N ASN A 113 -0.55 16.81 -1.54
CA ASN A 113 0.02 17.28 -0.29
C ASN A 113 0.94 18.46 -0.56
N PRO A 114 0.96 19.47 0.33
CA PRO A 114 1.98 20.51 0.28
C PRO A 114 3.39 19.90 0.33
N TYR A 115 4.32 20.54 -0.37
CA TYR A 115 5.73 20.20 -0.27
C TYR A 115 6.23 20.46 1.15
N ALA A 116 6.99 19.51 1.72
CA ALA A 116 7.59 19.64 3.05
C ALA A 116 9.03 20.18 2.92
N PRO A 117 9.27 21.50 3.11
CA PRO A 117 10.60 22.05 2.95
C PRO A 117 11.52 21.59 4.09
N ILE A 118 12.75 21.25 3.72
CA ILE A 118 13.84 20.98 4.66
C ILE A 118 14.26 22.32 5.28
N VAL A 119 14.12 22.43 6.59
CA VAL A 119 14.47 23.63 7.38
C VAL A 119 15.80 23.47 8.11
N ASP A 120 16.33 22.26 8.18
CA ASP A 120 17.64 21.94 8.70
C ASP A 120 18.22 20.77 7.89
N ALA A 121 19.26 21.07 7.10
CA ALA A 121 19.88 20.09 6.21
C ALA A 121 20.77 19.08 6.95
N GLU A 122 21.25 19.41 8.16
CA GLU A 122 22.11 18.51 8.95
C GLU A 122 21.25 17.41 9.59
N THR A 123 20.07 17.76 10.10
CA THR A 123 19.17 16.81 10.76
C THR A 123 18.10 16.22 9.84
N GLY A 124 17.91 16.78 8.64
CA GLY A 124 16.83 16.41 7.73
C GLY A 124 15.45 16.89 8.20
N ARG A 125 15.39 17.80 9.19
CA ARG A 125 14.12 18.27 9.76
C ARG A 125 13.35 19.08 8.71
N VAL A 126 12.06 18.80 8.63
CA VAL A 126 11.10 19.49 7.74
C VAL A 126 10.13 20.37 8.53
N GLU A 127 9.58 21.39 7.87
CA GLU A 127 8.62 22.33 8.48
C GLU A 127 7.26 21.68 8.80
N ILE A 128 6.80 20.79 7.91
CA ILE A 128 5.54 20.07 8.03
C ILE A 128 5.79 18.56 7.86
N PRO A 129 4.92 17.69 8.40
CA PRO A 129 5.04 16.25 8.19
C PRO A 129 5.09 15.91 6.68
N PRO A 130 6.08 15.12 6.22
CA PRO A 130 6.25 14.84 4.79
C PRO A 130 5.31 13.75 4.27
N HIS A 131 4.60 13.06 5.17
CA HIS A 131 3.71 11.93 4.85
C HIS A 131 2.24 12.34 4.99
N ALA A 132 1.41 11.91 4.03
CA ALA A 132 -0.05 12.08 4.08
C ALA A 132 -0.71 11.18 5.14
N ALA A 133 -0.20 9.96 5.21
CA ALA A 133 -0.64 8.89 6.08
C ALA A 133 0.53 7.91 6.24
N ILE A 134 0.54 7.21 7.37
CA ILE A 134 1.50 6.16 7.64
C ILE A 134 0.72 4.85 7.73
N SER A 135 1.16 3.88 6.96
CA SER A 135 0.69 2.49 6.99
C SER A 135 1.70 1.67 7.78
N TYR A 136 1.22 0.62 8.46
CA TYR A 136 2.04 -0.26 9.29
C TYR A 136 1.90 -1.70 8.83
N ALA A 137 2.98 -2.48 8.91
CA ALA A 137 2.97 -3.90 8.67
C ALA A 137 3.68 -4.64 9.80
N ALA A 138 3.27 -5.87 10.03
CA ALA A 138 4.05 -6.86 10.76
C ALA A 138 4.06 -8.17 9.99
N CYS A 139 5.17 -8.90 10.07
CA CYS A 139 5.32 -10.23 9.48
C CYS A 139 6.07 -11.11 10.48
N ALA A 140 5.61 -12.35 10.59
CA ALA A 140 6.33 -13.45 11.21
C ALA A 140 6.56 -14.52 10.14
N ALA A 141 7.77 -15.08 10.11
CA ALA A 141 8.15 -16.13 9.18
C ALA A 141 8.41 -17.44 9.94
N GLU A 142 8.04 -18.55 9.30
CA GLU A 142 8.44 -19.90 9.68
C GLU A 142 9.39 -20.42 8.61
N VAL A 143 10.51 -21.00 9.03
CA VAL A 143 11.55 -21.49 8.11
C VAL A 143 12.04 -22.86 8.53
N GLU A 144 12.45 -23.66 7.55
CA GLU A 144 13.29 -24.85 7.71
C GLU A 144 14.69 -24.50 7.21
N VAL A 145 15.72 -24.83 7.99
CA VAL A 145 17.12 -24.63 7.60
C VAL A 145 17.86 -25.96 7.70
N ASP A 146 18.52 -26.35 6.63
CA ASP A 146 19.44 -27.48 6.59
C ASP A 146 20.83 -26.98 7.01
N ASP A 147 21.36 -27.47 8.13
CA ASP A 147 22.66 -27.04 8.68
C ASP A 147 23.87 -27.72 8.02
N GLU A 148 23.66 -28.73 7.16
CA GLU A 148 24.71 -29.36 6.35
C GLU A 148 24.86 -28.66 4.99
N THR A 149 23.74 -28.22 4.38
CA THR A 149 23.74 -27.57 3.05
C THR A 149 23.62 -26.05 3.10
N GLY A 150 23.08 -25.52 4.19
CA GLY A 150 22.71 -24.11 4.37
C GLY A 150 21.38 -23.73 3.71
N GLU A 151 20.67 -24.67 3.07
CA GLU A 151 19.43 -24.37 2.37
C GLU A 151 18.36 -23.84 3.33
N VAL A 152 17.72 -22.71 2.95
CA VAL A 152 16.64 -22.09 3.72
C VAL A 152 15.36 -22.20 2.94
N ARG A 153 14.37 -22.87 3.52
CA ARG A 153 13.02 -22.96 2.99
C ARG A 153 12.07 -22.18 3.86
N VAL A 154 11.41 -21.16 3.30
CA VAL A 154 10.33 -20.45 3.98
C VAL A 154 9.07 -21.30 3.88
N THR A 155 8.54 -21.78 5.01
CA THR A 155 7.36 -22.65 5.03
C THR A 155 6.08 -21.86 5.20
N ARG A 156 6.13 -20.75 5.94
CA ARG A 156 4.96 -19.93 6.24
C ARG A 156 5.30 -18.46 6.46
N LEU A 157 4.42 -17.57 6.01
CA LEU A 157 4.43 -16.14 6.30
C LEU A 157 3.08 -15.75 6.91
N VAL A 158 3.10 -15.25 8.14
CA VAL A 158 1.92 -14.70 8.83
C VAL A 158 2.08 -13.20 8.93
N GLN A 159 1.19 -12.45 8.31
CA GLN A 159 1.38 -11.03 8.10
C GLN A 159 0.11 -10.21 8.32
N CYS A 160 0.26 -9.00 8.83
CA CYS A 160 -0.84 -8.07 8.99
C CYS A 160 -0.47 -6.66 8.49
N TYR A 161 -1.46 -5.98 7.91
CA TYR A 161 -1.27 -4.69 7.25
C TYR A 161 -2.36 -3.71 7.69
N ASP A 162 -1.96 -2.55 8.23
CA ASP A 162 -2.81 -1.38 8.38
C ASP A 162 -2.96 -0.68 7.03
N VAL A 163 -4.12 -0.90 6.40
CA VAL A 163 -4.45 -0.37 5.07
C VAL A 163 -5.35 0.86 5.14
N GLY A 164 -5.66 1.34 6.35
CA GLY A 164 -6.67 2.36 6.58
C GLY A 164 -8.09 1.83 6.37
N LYS A 165 -8.60 1.96 5.14
CA LYS A 165 -9.86 1.39 4.69
C LYS A 165 -9.58 0.61 3.41
N ALA A 166 -9.97 -0.65 3.37
CA ALA A 166 -9.84 -1.44 2.16
C ALA A 166 -10.92 -0.99 1.16
N ILE A 167 -10.52 -0.26 0.12
CA ILE A 167 -11.43 0.08 -0.98
C ILE A 167 -11.92 -1.20 -1.67
N ASN A 168 -11.01 -2.14 -1.89
CA ASN A 168 -11.32 -3.45 -2.45
C ASN A 168 -10.49 -4.52 -1.73
N PRO A 169 -11.10 -5.29 -0.80
CA PRO A 169 -10.37 -6.29 -0.01
C PRO A 169 -9.61 -7.31 -0.86
N THR A 170 -10.21 -7.81 -1.95
CA THR A 170 -9.56 -8.79 -2.84
C THR A 170 -8.30 -8.25 -3.52
N LEU A 171 -8.32 -7.00 -3.98
CA LEU A 171 -7.12 -6.37 -4.55
C LEU A 171 -6.06 -6.07 -3.48
N VAL A 172 -6.48 -5.79 -2.24
CA VAL A 172 -5.58 -5.62 -1.10
C VAL A 172 -4.87 -6.94 -0.78
N GLU A 173 -5.62 -8.04 -0.68
CA GLU A 173 -5.08 -9.39 -0.47
C GLU A 173 -4.06 -9.75 -1.56
N GLY A 174 -4.43 -9.59 -2.84
CA GLY A 174 -3.52 -9.89 -3.95
C GLY A 174 -2.25 -9.04 -3.97
N GLN A 175 -2.31 -7.77 -3.54
CA GLN A 175 -1.11 -6.94 -3.38
C GLN A 175 -0.21 -7.44 -2.24
N ILE A 176 -0.80 -7.83 -1.12
CA ILE A 176 -0.07 -8.37 0.03
C ILE A 176 0.59 -9.72 -0.31
N GLU A 177 -0.13 -10.61 -1.01
CA GLU A 177 0.40 -11.90 -1.46
C GLU A 177 1.53 -11.74 -2.47
N GLY A 178 1.35 -10.90 -3.49
CA GLY A 178 2.41 -10.63 -4.48
C GLY A 178 3.64 -9.98 -3.83
N GLY A 179 3.42 -9.05 -2.90
CA GLY A 179 4.50 -8.44 -2.12
C GLY A 179 5.21 -9.45 -1.20
N ALA A 180 4.48 -10.39 -0.60
CA ALA A 180 5.08 -11.42 0.23
C ALA A 180 6.00 -12.34 -0.56
N VAL A 181 5.61 -12.72 -1.77
CA VAL A 181 6.47 -13.50 -2.68
C VAL A 181 7.71 -12.70 -3.08
N GLN A 182 7.56 -11.41 -3.43
CA GLN A 182 8.69 -10.54 -3.73
C GLN A 182 9.63 -10.36 -2.52
N GLY A 183 9.08 -10.20 -1.32
CA GLY A 183 9.83 -10.07 -0.08
C GLY A 183 10.56 -11.36 0.30
N LEU A 184 9.97 -12.54 0.02
CA LEU A 184 10.65 -13.83 0.13
C LEU A 184 11.84 -13.89 -0.84
N GLY A 185 11.63 -13.49 -2.10
CA GLY A 185 12.69 -13.43 -3.09
C GLY A 185 13.88 -12.60 -2.60
N LEU A 186 13.63 -11.36 -2.16
CA LEU A 186 14.65 -10.51 -1.55
C LEU A 186 15.31 -11.14 -0.30
N GLY A 187 14.54 -11.92 0.47
CA GLY A 187 15.00 -12.59 1.68
C GLY A 187 15.98 -13.74 1.43
N VAL A 188 15.73 -14.59 0.43
CA VAL A 188 16.46 -15.87 0.29
C VAL A 188 16.92 -16.23 -1.13
N LEU A 189 16.44 -15.57 -2.20
CA LEU A 189 16.72 -15.99 -3.58
C LEU A 189 17.42 -14.92 -4.45
N GLU A 190 16.89 -13.71 -4.46
CA GLU A 190 17.18 -12.67 -5.45
C GLU A 190 18.52 -11.97 -5.18
N ASN A 191 19.57 -12.33 -5.94
CA ASN A 191 20.90 -11.72 -5.83
C ASN A 191 21.39 -11.15 -7.17
N CYS A 192 21.35 -9.81 -7.30
CA CYS A 192 21.89 -9.12 -8.48
C CYS A 192 23.42 -9.18 -8.59
N TYR A 193 24.12 -9.33 -7.46
CA TYR A 193 25.58 -9.26 -7.36
C TYR A 193 26.12 -10.41 -6.50
N PRO A 194 26.05 -11.67 -6.99
CA PRO A 194 26.45 -12.83 -6.20
C PRO A 194 27.90 -12.80 -5.71
N TYR A 195 28.76 -12.01 -6.36
CA TYR A 195 30.18 -11.86 -6.02
C TYR A 195 30.60 -10.39 -5.88
N TYR A 196 29.81 -9.57 -5.18
CA TYR A 196 30.17 -8.18 -4.90
C TYR A 196 31.58 -8.07 -4.26
N PRO A 197 32.42 -7.08 -4.64
CA PRO A 197 32.16 -5.95 -5.54
C PRO A 197 32.30 -6.28 -7.03
N SER A 198 32.62 -7.51 -7.41
CA SER A 198 32.68 -7.90 -8.82
C SER A 198 31.28 -7.92 -9.44
N VAL A 199 31.16 -7.28 -10.60
CA VAL A 199 29.93 -7.24 -11.40
C VAL A 199 29.98 -8.21 -12.58
N GLU A 200 31.09 -8.92 -12.79
CA GLU A 200 31.31 -9.79 -13.96
C GLU A 200 30.32 -10.94 -14.04
N ASN A 201 29.87 -11.41 -12.87
CA ASN A 201 28.96 -12.54 -12.71
C ASN A 201 27.52 -12.11 -12.45
N ARG A 202 27.18 -10.84 -12.70
CA ARG A 202 25.78 -10.39 -12.59
C ARG A 202 24.94 -11.12 -13.65
N GLY A 203 23.81 -11.67 -13.21
CA GLY A 203 22.87 -12.29 -14.12
C GLY A 203 22.24 -11.25 -15.06
N GLY A 204 22.27 -11.49 -16.36
CA GLY A 204 21.60 -10.67 -17.38
C GLY A 204 20.29 -11.26 -17.91
N GLN A 205 19.92 -12.45 -17.41
CA GLN A 205 18.79 -13.24 -17.86
C GLN A 205 18.03 -13.82 -16.67
N PHE A 206 16.75 -14.14 -16.84
CA PHE A 206 15.92 -14.72 -15.78
C PHE A 206 16.46 -16.05 -15.23
N GLY A 207 17.19 -16.84 -16.01
CA GLY A 207 17.82 -18.07 -15.50
C GLY A 207 19.00 -17.84 -14.55
N SER A 208 19.54 -16.62 -14.52
CA SER A 208 20.67 -16.21 -13.66
C SER A 208 20.26 -15.32 -12.48
N TYR A 209 18.97 -15.04 -12.37
CA TYR A 209 18.37 -14.27 -11.29
C TYR A 209 17.19 -15.05 -10.74
N LEU A 210 17.32 -15.59 -9.54
CA LEU A 210 16.33 -16.49 -8.94
C LEU A 210 15.13 -15.68 -8.44
N ALA A 211 14.26 -15.27 -9.36
CA ALA A 211 12.93 -14.81 -9.00
C ALA A 211 12.11 -16.00 -8.45
N PRO A 212 11.32 -15.81 -7.38
CA PRO A 212 10.50 -16.88 -6.81
C PRO A 212 9.60 -17.56 -7.85
N GLY A 213 9.65 -18.89 -7.88
CA GLY A 213 8.78 -19.76 -8.65
C GLY A 213 7.65 -20.37 -7.82
N MET A 214 6.88 -21.29 -8.42
CA MET A 214 5.76 -21.95 -7.75
C MET A 214 6.18 -22.86 -6.59
N GLU A 215 7.37 -23.46 -6.68
CA GLU A 215 7.92 -24.35 -5.64
C GLU A 215 8.43 -23.57 -4.41
N ASP A 216 8.67 -22.26 -4.57
CA ASP A 216 9.15 -21.39 -3.49
C ASP A 216 8.00 -20.83 -2.65
N LEU A 217 6.74 -21.07 -3.03
CA LEU A 217 5.57 -20.46 -2.39
C LEU A 217 5.35 -21.04 -0.98
N PRO A 218 5.42 -20.20 0.07
CA PRO A 218 5.06 -20.61 1.42
C PRO A 218 3.54 -20.61 1.61
N GLN A 219 3.06 -21.15 2.72
CA GLN A 219 1.72 -20.78 3.19
C GLN A 219 1.71 -19.30 3.57
N VAL A 220 0.76 -18.52 3.01
CA VAL A 220 0.62 -17.08 3.31
C VAL A 220 -0.69 -16.84 4.05
N ASP A 221 -0.60 -16.35 5.28
CA ASP A 221 -1.77 -15.92 6.07
C ASP A 221 -1.77 -14.40 6.22
N THR A 222 -2.81 -13.75 5.69
CA THR A 222 -2.91 -12.29 5.64
C THR A 222 -4.05 -11.78 6.51
N LEU A 223 -3.76 -10.77 7.34
CA LEU A 223 -4.74 -10.04 8.14
C LEU A 223 -4.80 -8.57 7.70
N ILE A 224 -5.97 -8.13 7.22
CA ILE A 224 -6.23 -6.73 6.92
C ILE A 224 -6.68 -6.01 8.19
N ILE A 225 -5.97 -4.95 8.55
CA ILE A 225 -6.31 -4.05 9.65
C ILE A 225 -6.86 -2.75 9.07
N GLU A 226 -8.10 -2.42 9.43
CA GLU A 226 -8.71 -1.14 9.05
C GLU A 226 -8.55 -0.11 10.16
N ASN A 227 -7.61 0.82 10.00
CA ASN A 227 -7.40 1.98 10.86
C ASN A 227 -7.43 3.29 10.03
N PRO A 228 -8.65 3.81 9.75
CA PRO A 228 -8.87 4.89 8.78
C PRO A 228 -7.98 6.13 8.96
N SER A 229 -7.38 6.60 7.86
CA SER A 229 -6.67 7.90 7.83
C SER A 229 -7.63 9.05 7.53
N VAL A 230 -7.53 10.14 8.29
CA VAL A 230 -8.35 11.35 8.10
C VAL A 230 -8.23 11.95 6.69
N GLY A 231 -7.07 11.82 6.04
CA GLY A 231 -6.81 12.44 4.74
C GLY A 231 -7.13 11.58 3.52
N GLY A 232 -7.35 10.27 3.72
CA GLY A 232 -7.53 9.31 2.62
C GLY A 232 -8.99 9.21 2.15
N PRO A 233 -9.24 8.73 0.91
CA PRO A 233 -10.62 8.54 0.45
C PRO A 233 -11.26 7.44 1.30
N TYR A 234 -12.34 7.80 2.01
CA TYR A 234 -13.03 6.94 2.99
C TYR A 234 -12.13 6.37 4.10
N GLY A 235 -10.95 6.95 4.33
CA GLY A 235 -9.98 6.41 5.28
C GLY A 235 -8.84 5.60 4.67
N ALA A 236 -8.82 5.35 3.36
CA ALA A 236 -7.85 4.47 2.73
C ALA A 236 -6.41 5.00 2.76
N LYS A 237 -5.45 4.09 2.89
CA LYS A 237 -4.00 4.37 2.80
C LYS A 237 -3.38 3.66 1.60
N GLY A 238 -2.12 3.99 1.30
CA GLY A 238 -1.33 3.29 0.29
C GLY A 238 -0.71 2.00 0.85
N ILE A 239 -0.69 0.93 0.05
CA ILE A 239 -0.17 -0.39 0.45
C ILE A 239 0.83 -1.02 -0.52
N GLY A 240 1.05 -0.41 -1.69
CA GLY A 240 1.76 -1.07 -2.80
C GLY A 240 3.18 -1.49 -2.44
N GLU A 241 4.00 -0.58 -1.92
CA GLU A 241 5.41 -0.84 -1.64
C GLU A 241 5.63 -1.56 -0.31
N MET A 242 4.79 -1.30 0.70
CA MET A 242 4.99 -1.90 2.03
C MET A 242 4.81 -3.42 2.04
N ALA A 243 4.16 -3.98 1.01
CA ALA A 243 3.82 -5.38 0.92
C ALA A 243 5.04 -6.32 0.87
N ASN A 244 6.22 -5.86 0.46
CA ASN A 244 7.45 -6.66 0.39
C ASN A 244 8.52 -6.33 1.46
N ASN A 245 8.26 -5.32 2.29
CA ASN A 245 9.24 -4.83 3.27
C ASN A 245 9.41 -5.73 4.50
N PRO A 246 8.35 -6.31 5.10
CA PRO A 246 8.51 -6.98 6.40
C PRO A 246 9.01 -8.43 6.29
N GLN A 247 8.98 -9.05 5.11
CA GLN A 247 9.37 -10.45 4.92
C GLN A 247 10.88 -10.69 5.09
N PRO A 248 11.80 -9.95 4.42
CA PRO A 248 13.22 -10.20 4.58
C PRO A 248 13.73 -10.15 6.03
N PRO A 249 13.39 -9.14 6.86
CA PRO A 249 13.82 -9.13 8.26
C PRO A 249 13.13 -10.20 9.11
N ALA A 250 11.87 -10.56 8.81
CA ALA A 250 11.18 -11.65 9.51
C ALA A 250 11.85 -13.01 9.22
N ILE A 251 12.22 -13.25 7.96
CA ILE A 251 12.95 -14.45 7.55
C ILE A 251 14.33 -14.50 8.23
N ALA A 252 15.07 -13.38 8.26
CA ALA A 252 16.35 -13.32 8.95
C ALA A 252 16.26 -13.65 10.45
N ALA A 253 15.23 -13.13 11.12
CA ALA A 253 14.98 -13.44 12.53
C ALA A 253 14.59 -14.93 12.74
N ALA A 254 13.80 -15.50 11.83
CA ALA A 254 13.41 -16.90 11.89
C ALA A 254 14.59 -17.86 11.62
N VAL A 255 15.49 -17.50 10.68
CA VAL A 255 16.73 -18.24 10.45
C VAL A 255 17.59 -18.22 11.70
N TYR A 256 17.78 -17.05 12.33
CA TYR A 256 18.52 -16.97 13.60
C TYR A 256 17.91 -17.87 14.69
N ASP A 257 16.58 -17.90 14.83
CA ASP A 257 15.89 -18.78 15.76
C ASP A 257 16.17 -20.27 15.46
N ALA A 258 16.24 -20.64 14.17
CA ALA A 258 16.47 -22.01 13.72
C ALA A 258 17.92 -22.50 13.95
N ILE A 259 18.94 -21.68 13.66
CA ILE A 259 20.35 -22.11 13.66
C ILE A 259 21.21 -21.48 14.78
N GLY A 260 20.66 -20.54 15.54
CA GLY A 260 21.33 -19.89 16.68
C GLY A 260 22.44 -18.90 16.32
N VAL A 261 22.65 -18.61 15.03
CA VAL A 261 23.64 -17.63 14.55
C VAL A 261 23.00 -16.65 13.57
N TRP A 262 23.49 -15.41 13.56
CA TRP A 262 22.94 -14.37 12.69
C TRP A 262 23.54 -14.45 11.28
N VAL A 263 22.67 -14.44 10.27
CA VAL A 263 23.04 -14.12 8.89
C VAL A 263 22.69 -12.66 8.63
N THR A 264 23.70 -11.84 8.40
CA THR A 264 23.57 -10.36 8.41
C THR A 264 23.58 -9.75 7.01
N GLU A 265 23.55 -10.60 5.98
CA GLU A 265 23.58 -10.20 4.58
C GLU A 265 22.43 -10.90 3.84
N LEU A 266 21.62 -10.12 3.13
CA LEU A 266 20.54 -10.62 2.28
C LEU A 266 20.97 -10.72 0.81
N PRO A 267 20.41 -11.64 0.01
CA PRO A 267 19.57 -12.75 0.47
C PRO A 267 20.34 -13.78 1.32
N ILE A 268 19.66 -14.51 2.19
CA ILE A 268 20.22 -15.56 3.04
C ILE A 268 20.45 -16.80 2.18
N THR A 269 21.54 -16.77 1.41
CA THR A 269 21.93 -17.87 0.53
C THR A 269 22.52 -19.04 1.34
N PRO A 270 22.51 -20.27 0.79
CA PRO A 270 23.08 -21.42 1.50
C PRO A 270 24.54 -21.22 1.92
N GLU A 271 25.34 -20.63 1.03
CA GLU A 271 26.74 -20.29 1.33
C GLU A 271 26.88 -19.33 2.52
N ARG A 272 25.99 -18.32 2.63
CA ARG A 272 26.03 -17.36 3.74
C ARG A 272 25.61 -18.01 5.06
N VAL A 273 24.67 -18.94 5.03
CA VAL A 273 24.28 -19.75 6.19
C VAL A 273 25.46 -20.59 6.69
N LEU A 274 26.10 -21.36 5.80
CA LEU A 274 27.25 -22.20 6.17
C LEU A 274 28.42 -21.37 6.72
N ARG A 275 28.74 -20.24 6.08
CA ARG A 275 29.78 -19.32 6.59
C ARG A 275 29.44 -18.78 7.98
N ALA A 276 28.17 -18.47 8.26
CA ALA A 276 27.75 -18.00 9.57
C ALA A 276 27.85 -19.11 10.64
N LEU A 277 27.46 -20.35 10.29
CA LEU A 277 27.59 -21.54 11.14
C LEU A 277 29.04 -21.88 11.48
N ASP A 278 29.95 -21.71 10.53
CA ASP A 278 31.40 -21.91 10.74
C ASP A 278 31.99 -20.80 11.61
N ALA A 279 31.62 -19.55 11.36
CA ALA A 279 32.17 -18.40 12.07
C ALA A 279 31.69 -18.33 13.53
N LYS A 280 30.43 -18.68 13.80
CA LYS A 280 29.77 -18.55 15.12
C LYS A 280 30.01 -17.18 15.77
N ALA A 281 30.01 -16.15 14.94
CA ALA A 281 30.25 -14.78 15.39
C ALA A 281 29.03 -14.29 16.19
N GLU A 282 29.26 -13.98 17.45
CA GLU A 282 28.25 -13.33 18.29
C GLU A 282 28.28 -11.83 18.05
N PRO A 283 27.12 -11.18 17.78
CA PRO A 283 27.08 -9.73 17.70
C PRO A 283 27.51 -9.09 19.01
N THR A 284 28.34 -8.06 18.92
CA THR A 284 28.72 -7.27 20.09
C THR A 284 27.85 -6.02 20.17
N ARG A 285 27.57 -5.54 21.38
CA ARG A 285 26.76 -4.33 21.58
C ARG A 285 27.60 -3.19 22.14
N LYS A 286 27.64 -2.07 21.42
CA LYS A 286 28.27 -0.82 21.88
C LYS A 286 27.21 0.26 22.02
N GLY A 287 26.66 0.41 23.23
CA GLY A 287 25.54 1.32 23.50
C GLY A 287 24.27 0.89 22.77
N LYS A 288 23.82 1.69 21.78
CA LYS A 288 22.64 1.41 20.94
C LYS A 288 22.97 0.65 19.65
N THR A 289 24.25 0.52 19.31
CA THR A 289 24.69 -0.13 18.07
C THR A 289 24.92 -1.61 18.33
N VAL A 290 24.30 -2.46 17.51
CA VAL A 290 24.66 -3.87 17.40
C VAL A 290 25.68 -3.99 16.29
N ILE A 291 26.85 -4.52 16.61
CA ILE A 291 28.00 -4.64 15.73
C ILE A 291 28.10 -6.11 15.33
N PHE A 292 27.86 -6.39 14.05
CA PHE A 292 27.97 -7.72 13.45
C PHE A 292 29.30 -7.89 12.70
N ASP A 293 29.74 -6.85 11.97
CA ASP A 293 31.11 -6.68 11.49
C ASP A 293 31.56 -5.19 11.59
N GLU A 294 32.85 -4.91 11.42
CA GLU A 294 33.43 -3.56 11.53
C GLU A 294 33.07 -2.61 10.36
N GLU A 295 32.60 -3.14 9.21
CA GLU A 295 32.26 -2.42 7.98
C GLU A 295 30.75 -2.15 7.80
N LEU A 296 29.86 -2.96 8.39
CA LEU A 296 28.38 -2.96 8.26
C LEU A 296 27.69 -2.72 9.62
N SER A 297 28.14 -1.72 10.36
CA SER A 297 27.47 -1.29 11.59
C SER A 297 26.41 -0.20 11.29
N VAL A 298 25.13 -0.55 11.34
CA VAL A 298 24.02 0.40 11.16
C VAL A 298 23.59 1.00 12.51
N ASN A 299 23.39 2.31 12.58
CA ASN A 299 22.83 2.97 13.78
C ASN A 299 21.40 2.48 14.01
N ALA A 300 21.12 1.81 15.14
CA ALA A 300 19.76 1.43 15.49
C ALA A 300 18.89 2.67 15.71
N VAL A 301 17.83 2.81 14.91
CA VAL A 301 16.88 3.91 15.00
C VAL A 301 15.97 3.68 16.21
N SER A 302 16.27 4.32 17.35
CA SER A 302 15.23 4.86 18.23
C SER A 302 15.82 5.79 19.30
N GLY A 303 15.50 7.07 19.18
CA GLY A 303 15.68 8.10 20.21
C GLY A 303 14.71 7.96 21.38
N GLY A 304 13.72 7.08 21.29
CA GLY A 304 12.81 6.74 22.38
C GLY A 304 12.18 5.38 22.10
N GLY A 305 12.31 4.45 23.05
CA GLY A 305 11.60 3.19 22.96
C GLY A 305 10.09 3.44 22.98
N MET A 306 9.37 3.03 21.95
CA MET A 306 7.94 2.77 22.11
C MET A 306 7.80 1.56 23.02
N ARG A 307 7.42 1.79 24.28
CA ARG A 307 6.84 0.75 25.12
C ARG A 307 5.39 0.57 24.66
N PHE A 308 5.10 -0.53 23.99
CA PHE A 308 3.71 -0.99 23.90
C PHE A 308 3.30 -1.47 25.29
N GLN A 309 2.57 -0.64 26.03
CA GLN A 309 1.80 -1.12 27.16
C GLN A 309 0.58 -1.83 26.58
N VAL A 310 0.63 -3.16 26.56
CA VAL A 310 -0.56 -3.98 26.35
C VAL A 310 -1.41 -3.84 27.62
N PRO A 311 -2.66 -3.35 27.54
CA PRO A 311 -3.56 -3.40 28.69
C PRO A 311 -3.78 -4.86 29.07
N VAL A 312 -3.56 -5.18 30.35
CA VAL A 312 -4.01 -6.44 30.95
C VAL A 312 -5.52 -6.36 31.14
#